data_AF-A0A1Q7V987-F1
#
_entry.id   AF-A0A1Q7V987-F1
#
_cell.length_a   1.000
_cell.length_b   1.000
_cell.length_c   1.000
_cell.angle_alpha   90.00
_cell.angle_beta   90.00
_cell.angle_gamma   90.00
#
_symmetry.space_group_name_H-M   'P 1'
#
loop_
_entity.id
_entity.type
_entity.pdbx_description
1 polymer ?
#
loop_
_entity_poly.entity_id
_entity_poly.type
_entity_poly.pdbx_seq_one_letter_code
_entity_poly.pdbx_strand_id
1 'polypeptide(L)'
;MALGAIALTRASTASFIPLALIWTTWVGASGSISVRLRKTAFIVLALTVTVGPWLIRTWRIIGEPVLSSQTGRALWIGNNAETFSFYPYQSIDLSTAAAAERLSAEDWAELKHVSGNEIEVSRWFAAKAVAFIRQHPSLTVQRSFRKLLAGFSWGLNPLREPLAQWSYFVFYAPVSILGAFGMFVARRRRETLLIIMAFISFIGVTAVFWAHTSHRTYLDIYLIIFAAAVLDRTIGLLDPIRRA
;
A
#
# COMPACT_ATOMS: atom_id res chain seq x y z
N MET A 1 12.28 15.28 1.48
CA MET A 1 12.97 14.33 2.38
C MET A 1 12.00 13.32 3.02
N ALA A 2 10.91 13.76 3.66
CA ALA A 2 9.93 12.85 4.28
C ALA A 2 9.42 11.72 3.34
N LEU A 3 9.06 12.05 2.09
CA LEU A 3 8.60 11.07 1.12
C LEU A 3 9.64 9.95 0.84
N GLY A 4 10.93 10.29 0.78
CA GLY A 4 12.00 9.31 0.58
C GLY A 4 12.26 8.47 1.83
N ALA A 5 12.23 9.09 3.01
CA ALA A 5 12.35 8.37 4.28
C ALA A 5 11.22 7.34 4.48
N ILE A 6 9.98 7.71 4.13
CA ILE A 6 8.82 6.81 4.20
C ILE A 6 8.97 5.63 3.22
N ALA A 7 9.49 5.87 2.01
CA ALA A 7 9.74 4.80 1.05
C ALA A 7 10.83 3.81 1.52
N LEU A 8 11.82 4.27 2.28
CA LEU A 8 12.86 3.42 2.87
C LEU A 8 12.35 2.61 4.07
N THR A 9 11.43 3.15 4.88
CA THR A 9 10.84 2.40 6.00
C THR A 9 9.71 1.48 5.56
N ARG A 10 9.01 1.83 4.48
CA ARG A 10 7.90 1.06 3.93
C ARG A 10 7.90 1.13 2.41
N ALA A 11 8.54 0.13 1.78
CA ALA A 11 8.70 0.04 0.33
C ALA A 11 7.37 0.09 -0.46
N SER A 12 6.25 -0.36 0.12
CA SER A 12 4.93 -0.27 -0.54
C SER A 12 4.50 1.17 -0.86
N THR A 13 4.96 2.15 -0.07
CA THR A 13 4.68 3.57 -0.32
C THR A 13 5.50 4.15 -1.48
N ALA A 14 6.54 3.45 -1.95
CA ALA A 14 7.34 3.91 -3.09
C ALA A 14 6.48 4.04 -4.36
N SER A 15 5.42 3.23 -4.50
CA SER A 15 4.47 3.32 -5.61
C SER A 15 3.70 4.65 -5.67
N PHE A 16 3.62 5.38 -4.56
CA PHE A 16 2.99 6.71 -4.51
C PHE A 16 3.89 7.83 -5.05
N ILE A 17 5.22 7.64 -5.06
CA ILE A 17 6.18 8.63 -5.54
C ILE A 17 5.88 9.12 -6.96
N PRO A 18 5.75 8.25 -7.99
CA PRO A 18 5.46 8.72 -9.35
C PRO A 18 4.13 9.48 -9.43
N LEU A 19 3.11 9.06 -8.68
CA LEU A 19 1.83 9.76 -8.60
C LEU A 19 1.96 11.16 -8.00
N ALA A 20 2.75 11.31 -6.94
CA ALA A 20 3.02 12.61 -6.32
C ALA A 20 3.82 13.54 -7.25
N LEU A 21 4.75 13.00 -8.04
CA LEU A 21 5.53 13.77 -9.03
C LEU A 21 4.64 14.24 -10.19
N ILE A 22 3.77 13.36 -10.71
CA ILE A 22 2.76 13.71 -11.73
C ILE A 22 1.84 14.80 -11.20
N TRP A 23 1.31 14.62 -9.98
CA TRP A 23 0.45 15.61 -9.35
C TRP A 23 1.13 16.97 -9.22
N THR A 24 2.38 17.00 -8.72
CA THR A 24 3.14 18.24 -8.55
C THR A 24 3.34 18.97 -9.87
N THR A 25 3.63 18.22 -10.94
CA THR A 25 3.95 18.78 -12.25
C THR A 25 2.70 19.28 -12.97
N TRP A 26 1.58 18.55 -12.89
CA TRP A 26 0.41 18.78 -13.76
C TRP A 26 -0.78 19.44 -13.07
N VAL A 27 -0.99 19.18 -11.78
CA VAL A 27 -2.25 19.54 -11.10
C VAL A 27 -2.02 20.47 -9.91
N GLY A 28 -1.13 20.05 -9.01
CA GLY A 28 -1.10 20.49 -7.62
C GLY A 28 -0.40 21.80 -7.36
N ALA A 29 0.74 22.05 -8.00
CA ALA A 29 1.50 23.26 -7.73
C ALA A 29 0.85 24.50 -8.38
N SER A 30 0.51 25.51 -7.58
CA SER A 30 0.21 26.85 -8.09
C SER A 30 1.42 27.43 -8.83
N GLY A 31 1.14 28.26 -9.85
CA GLY A 31 2.16 28.90 -10.69
C GLY A 31 2.26 28.33 -12.11
N SER A 32 3.14 28.95 -12.91
CA SER A 32 3.45 28.54 -14.28
C SER A 32 4.13 27.17 -14.34
N ILE A 33 4.10 26.52 -15.50
CA ILE A 33 4.71 25.19 -15.70
C ILE A 33 6.18 25.15 -15.27
N SER A 34 6.94 26.22 -15.50
CA SER A 34 8.34 26.34 -15.09
C SER A 34 8.51 26.28 -13.57
N VAL A 35 7.62 26.92 -12.81
CA VAL A 35 7.62 26.86 -11.34
C VAL A 35 7.31 25.44 -10.86
N ARG A 36 6.37 24.76 -11.51
CA ARG A 36 6.01 23.37 -11.18
C ARG A 36 7.17 22.42 -11.45
N LEU A 37 7.81 22.53 -12.61
CA LEU A 37 8.99 21.74 -12.96
C LEU A 37 10.14 21.96 -11.97
N ARG A 38 10.38 23.21 -11.53
CA ARG A 38 11.38 23.50 -10.51
C ARG A 38 11.05 22.82 -9.18
N LYS A 39 9.79 22.86 -8.74
CA LYS A 39 9.34 22.15 -7.53
C LYS A 39 9.51 20.64 -7.66
N THR A 40 9.12 20.06 -8.80
CA THR A 40 9.32 18.63 -9.10
C THR A 40 10.80 18.27 -9.06
N ALA A 41 11.68 19.09 -9.66
CA ALA A 41 13.13 18.88 -9.63
C ALA A 41 13.68 18.88 -8.18
N PHE A 42 13.22 19.80 -7.32
CA PHE A 42 13.59 19.78 -5.90
C PHE A 42 13.11 18.52 -5.17
N ILE A 43 11.90 18.02 -5.47
CA ILE A 43 11.41 16.77 -4.89
C ILE A 43 12.26 15.59 -5.35
N VAL A 44 12.57 15.50 -6.65
CA VAL A 44 13.44 14.45 -7.22
C VAL A 44 14.83 14.50 -6.59
N LEU A 45 15.45 15.69 -6.50
CA LEU A 45 16.75 15.85 -5.84
C LEU A 45 16.69 15.38 -4.38
N ALA A 46 15.66 15.79 -3.63
CA ALA A 46 15.50 15.36 -2.26
C ALA A 46 15.29 13.83 -2.14
N LEU A 47 14.55 13.22 -3.07
CA LEU A 47 14.40 11.76 -3.15
C LEU A 47 15.73 11.08 -3.42
N THR A 48 16.50 11.56 -4.39
CA THR A 48 17.84 11.03 -4.71
C THR A 48 18.79 11.12 -3.52
N VAL A 49 18.81 12.24 -2.79
CA VAL A 49 19.65 12.41 -1.60
C VAL A 49 19.24 11.43 -0.48
N THR A 50 17.94 11.16 -0.32
CA THR A 50 17.46 10.26 0.74
C THR A 50 17.57 8.77 0.38
N VAL A 51 17.13 8.38 -0.82
CA VAL A 51 17.02 6.97 -1.27
C VAL A 51 18.31 6.51 -1.94
N GLY A 52 19.05 7.41 -2.59
CA GLY A 52 20.27 7.11 -3.33
C GLY A 52 21.34 6.38 -2.51
N PRO A 53 21.67 6.82 -1.27
CA PRO A 53 22.65 6.10 -0.45
C PRO A 53 22.28 4.64 -0.19
N TRP A 54 20.99 4.35 0.00
CA TRP A 54 20.50 2.98 0.18
C TRP A 54 20.63 2.16 -1.12
N LEU A 55 20.24 2.72 -2.27
CA LEU A 55 20.36 2.02 -3.56
C LEU A 55 21.82 1.77 -3.95
N ILE A 56 22.72 2.70 -3.66
CA ILE A 56 24.17 2.50 -3.86
C ILE A 56 24.68 1.38 -2.94
N ARG A 57 24.23 1.36 -1.68
CA ARG A 57 24.58 0.30 -0.73
C ARG A 57 24.10 -1.07 -1.21
N THR A 58 22.83 -1.20 -1.61
CA THR A 58 22.30 -2.49 -2.08
C THR A 58 22.98 -2.94 -3.37
N TRP A 59 23.25 -2.02 -4.30
CA TRP A 59 24.03 -2.35 -5.48
C TRP A 59 25.43 -2.91 -5.14
N ARG A 60 26.14 -2.30 -4.19
CA ARG A 60 27.47 -2.78 -3.77
C ARG A 60 27.46 -4.11 -3.04
N ILE A 61 26.42 -4.41 -2.27
CA ILE A 61 26.36 -5.61 -1.42
C ILE A 61 25.79 -6.80 -2.19
N ILE A 62 24.66 -6.61 -2.88
CA ILE A 62 23.87 -7.69 -3.50
C ILE A 62 23.80 -7.56 -5.04
N GLY A 63 24.53 -6.62 -5.63
CA GLY A 63 24.65 -6.47 -7.08
C GLY A 63 23.50 -5.73 -7.75
N GLU A 64 22.44 -5.33 -7.02
CA GLU A 64 21.27 -4.65 -7.61
C GLU A 64 20.73 -3.49 -6.75
N PRO A 65 20.31 -2.36 -7.39
CA PRO A 65 19.73 -1.22 -6.70
C PRO A 65 18.25 -1.46 -6.37
N VAL A 66 18.00 -2.19 -5.29
CA VAL A 66 16.64 -2.50 -4.82
C VAL A 66 16.30 -1.78 -3.51
N LEU A 67 15.01 -1.47 -3.33
CA LEU A 67 14.48 -1.01 -2.04
C LEU A 67 14.35 -2.17 -1.05
N SER A 68 14.10 -3.38 -1.54
CA SER A 68 13.98 -4.60 -0.75
C SER A 68 14.29 -5.83 -1.61
N SER A 69 14.98 -6.81 -1.03
CA SER A 69 15.18 -8.15 -1.62
C SER A 69 13.95 -9.06 -1.43
N GLN A 70 12.89 -8.62 -0.75
CA GLN A 70 11.72 -9.45 -0.44
C GLN A 70 10.54 -9.25 -1.39
N THR A 71 10.64 -8.34 -2.38
CA THR A 71 9.52 -8.02 -3.28
C THR A 71 9.01 -9.22 -4.05
N GLY A 72 9.89 -10.09 -4.56
CA GLY A 72 9.46 -11.28 -5.29
C GLY A 72 8.76 -12.31 -4.40
N ARG A 73 9.28 -12.53 -3.19
CA ARG A 73 8.61 -13.37 -2.18
C ARG A 73 7.25 -12.81 -1.80
N ALA A 74 7.16 -11.50 -1.61
CA ALA A 74 5.90 -10.84 -1.34
C ALA A 74 4.90 -11.03 -2.49
N LEU A 75 5.34 -10.92 -3.74
CA LEU A 75 4.49 -11.15 -4.90
C LEU A 75 3.94 -12.58 -4.91
N TRP A 76 4.78 -13.57 -4.61
CA TRP A 76 4.38 -14.97 -4.51
C TRP A 76 3.41 -15.24 -3.37
N ILE A 77 3.65 -14.70 -2.16
CA ILE A 77 2.74 -14.83 -1.02
C ILE A 77 1.33 -14.34 -1.38
N GLY A 78 1.25 -13.20 -2.08
CA GLY A 78 -0.02 -12.63 -2.53
C GLY A 78 -0.68 -13.33 -3.72
N ASN A 79 0.04 -14.22 -4.42
CA ASN A 79 -0.39 -14.85 -5.68
C ASN A 79 0.14 -16.30 -5.81
N ASN A 80 -0.35 -17.19 -4.94
CA ASN A 80 -0.15 -18.63 -5.07
C ASN A 80 -1.43 -19.37 -4.67
N ALA A 81 -1.52 -20.68 -4.93
CA ALA A 81 -2.72 -21.48 -4.66
C ALA A 81 -3.24 -21.33 -3.22
N GLU A 82 -2.33 -21.19 -2.25
CA GLU A 82 -2.57 -21.19 -0.81
C GLU A 82 -2.70 -19.81 -0.18
N THR A 83 -2.62 -18.72 -0.94
CA THR A 83 -2.73 -17.34 -0.40
C THR A 83 -3.92 -17.19 0.54
N PHE A 84 -5.06 -17.81 0.24
CA PHE A 84 -6.32 -17.71 1.01
C PHE A 84 -6.68 -18.96 1.83
N SER A 85 -5.71 -19.84 2.10
CA SER A 85 -5.93 -21.00 3.00
C SER A 85 -6.28 -20.55 4.42
N PHE A 86 -5.61 -19.50 4.92
CA PHE A 86 -5.85 -18.93 6.25
C PHE A 86 -6.18 -17.42 6.21
N TYR A 87 -5.56 -16.67 5.31
CA TYR A 87 -5.85 -15.26 5.09
C TYR A 87 -7.26 -15.06 4.48
N PRO A 88 -8.03 -14.03 4.89
CA PRO A 88 -7.68 -12.95 5.81
C PRO A 88 -8.10 -13.16 7.27
N TYR A 89 -8.64 -14.34 7.61
CA TYR A 89 -9.16 -14.58 8.96
C TYR A 89 -8.03 -14.78 9.97
N GLN A 90 -6.89 -15.31 9.52
CA GLN A 90 -5.66 -15.46 10.30
C GLN A 90 -4.47 -14.80 9.58
N SER A 91 -3.27 -14.88 10.17
CA SER A 91 -2.07 -14.28 9.58
C SER A 91 -1.77 -14.83 8.19
N ILE A 92 -1.28 -13.96 7.29
CA ILE A 92 -0.74 -14.37 5.99
C ILE A 92 0.44 -15.34 6.14
N ASP A 93 1.13 -15.33 7.30
CA ASP A 93 2.28 -16.19 7.55
C ASP A 93 1.86 -17.67 7.58
N LEU A 94 0.64 -17.98 8.05
CA LEU A 94 0.10 -19.34 8.03
C LEU A 94 -0.22 -19.79 6.60
N SER A 95 -0.81 -18.91 5.79
CA SER A 95 -0.96 -19.17 4.35
C SER A 95 0.39 -19.36 3.66
N THR A 96 1.42 -18.63 4.10
CA THR A 96 2.77 -18.72 3.53
C THR A 96 3.44 -20.04 3.91
N ALA A 97 3.27 -20.51 5.15
CA ALA A 97 3.74 -21.82 5.58
C ALA A 97 3.07 -22.95 4.79
N ALA A 98 1.74 -22.90 4.64
CA ALA A 98 0.99 -23.88 3.84
C ALA A 98 1.39 -23.86 2.36
N ALA A 99 1.73 -22.69 1.81
CA ALA A 99 2.27 -22.57 0.46
C ALA A 99 3.66 -23.21 0.33
N ALA A 100 4.52 -23.04 1.34
CA ALA A 100 5.86 -23.62 1.35
C ALA A 100 5.83 -25.16 1.47
N GLU A 101 4.90 -25.72 2.24
CA GLU A 101 4.69 -27.17 2.35
C GLU A 101 4.23 -27.81 1.03
N ARG A 102 3.58 -27.03 0.15
CA ARG A 102 3.15 -27.49 -1.18
C ARG A 102 4.20 -27.32 -2.28
N LEU A 103 5.38 -26.79 -1.97
CA LEU A 103 6.48 -26.77 -2.93
C LEU A 103 6.93 -28.20 -3.23
N SER A 104 7.07 -28.50 -4.52
CA SER A 104 7.55 -29.81 -4.98
C SER A 104 9.02 -30.04 -4.61
N ALA A 105 9.48 -31.29 -4.68
CA ALA A 105 10.89 -31.61 -4.51
C ALA A 105 11.79 -30.87 -5.53
N GLU A 106 11.28 -30.65 -6.74
CA GLU A 106 11.96 -29.87 -7.78
C GLU A 106 12.06 -28.39 -7.38
N ASP A 107 10.96 -27.79 -6.90
CA ASP A 107 10.96 -26.41 -6.41
C ASP A 107 12.00 -26.20 -5.29
N TRP A 108 12.10 -27.15 -4.36
CA TRP A 108 13.09 -27.11 -3.29
C TRP A 108 14.52 -27.24 -3.81
N ALA A 109 14.75 -28.09 -4.82
CA ALA A 109 16.07 -28.23 -5.45
C ALA A 109 16.48 -26.93 -6.17
N GLU A 110 15.56 -26.33 -6.94
CA GLU A 110 15.76 -25.03 -7.59
C GLU A 110 16.06 -23.93 -6.56
N LEU A 111 15.24 -23.84 -5.52
CA LEU A 111 15.39 -22.82 -4.47
C LEU A 111 16.71 -22.99 -3.71
N LYS A 112 17.12 -24.22 -3.41
CA LYS A 112 18.41 -24.51 -2.77
C LYS A 112 19.58 -24.06 -3.65
N HIS A 113 19.48 -24.24 -4.96
CA HIS A 113 20.51 -23.80 -5.90
C HIS A 113 20.72 -22.28 -5.88
N VAL A 114 19.64 -21.50 -5.79
CA VAL A 114 19.70 -20.03 -5.76
C VAL A 114 19.79 -19.44 -4.34
N SER A 115 19.71 -20.26 -3.30
CA SER A 115 19.60 -19.81 -1.90
C SER A 115 20.78 -18.96 -1.40
N GLY A 116 21.95 -19.05 -2.05
CA GLY A 116 23.12 -18.23 -1.73
C GLY A 116 23.02 -16.76 -2.17
N ASN A 117 22.03 -16.40 -2.98
CA ASN A 117 21.83 -15.05 -3.50
C ASN A 117 20.40 -14.57 -3.28
N GLU A 118 20.20 -13.61 -2.37
CA GLU A 118 18.88 -13.07 -2.03
C GLU A 118 18.09 -12.54 -3.24
N ILE A 119 18.78 -11.96 -4.22
CA ILE A 119 18.17 -11.43 -5.43
C ILE A 119 17.63 -12.56 -6.31
N GLU A 120 18.39 -13.65 -6.46
CA GLU A 120 17.96 -14.80 -7.24
C GLU A 120 16.79 -15.52 -6.56
N VAL A 121 16.81 -15.63 -5.23
CA VAL A 121 15.66 -16.12 -4.45
C VAL A 121 14.42 -15.26 -4.71
N SER A 122 14.55 -13.94 -4.65
CA SER A 122 13.46 -13.00 -4.96
C SER A 122 12.92 -13.22 -6.38
N ARG A 123 13.80 -13.31 -7.37
CA ARG A 123 13.44 -13.56 -8.77
C ARG A 123 12.74 -14.89 -8.96
N TRP A 124 13.21 -15.94 -8.30
CA TRP A 124 12.60 -17.26 -8.35
C TRP A 124 11.16 -17.21 -7.83
N PHE A 125 10.92 -16.61 -6.67
CA PHE A 125 9.56 -16.41 -6.14
C PHE A 125 8.70 -15.56 -7.08
N ALA A 126 9.25 -14.46 -7.60
CA ALA A 126 8.53 -13.61 -8.56
C ALA A 126 8.12 -14.39 -9.81
N ALA A 127 8.99 -15.25 -10.33
CA ALA A 127 8.70 -16.10 -11.48
C ALA A 127 7.56 -17.09 -11.20
N LYS A 128 7.56 -17.76 -10.04
CA LYS A 128 6.45 -18.65 -9.62
C LYS A 128 5.13 -17.89 -9.47
N ALA A 129 5.18 -16.68 -8.90
CA ALA A 129 4.00 -15.82 -8.77
C ALA A 129 3.43 -15.40 -10.13
N VAL A 130 4.29 -14.97 -11.05
CA VAL A 130 3.90 -14.58 -12.42
C VAL A 130 3.36 -15.78 -13.19
N ALA A 131 3.95 -16.97 -13.03
CA ALA A 131 3.43 -18.20 -13.60
C ALA A 131 2.01 -18.49 -13.11
N PHE A 132 1.76 -18.39 -11.80
CA PHE A 132 0.43 -18.55 -11.21
C PHE A 132 -0.58 -17.53 -11.77
N ILE A 133 -0.20 -16.25 -11.85
CA ILE A 133 -1.06 -15.19 -12.39
C ILE A 133 -1.43 -15.48 -13.85
N ARG A 134 -0.47 -15.91 -14.67
CA ARG A 134 -0.68 -16.24 -16.09
C ARG A 134 -1.57 -17.47 -16.27
N GLN A 135 -1.41 -18.48 -15.42
CA GLN A 135 -2.22 -19.70 -15.45
C GLN A 135 -3.65 -19.46 -14.92
N HIS A 136 -3.84 -18.50 -14.02
CA HIS A 136 -5.12 -18.24 -13.35
C HIS A 136 -5.51 -16.76 -13.32
N PRO A 137 -5.72 -16.09 -14.47
CA PRO A 137 -5.94 -14.64 -14.53
C PRO A 137 -7.25 -14.19 -13.85
N SER A 138 -8.35 -14.90 -14.11
CA SER A 138 -9.67 -14.59 -13.51
C SER A 138 -9.69 -14.83 -12.00
N LEU A 139 -9.07 -15.92 -11.53
CA LEU A 139 -8.87 -16.17 -10.10
C LEU A 139 -8.00 -15.09 -9.45
N THR A 140 -6.95 -14.62 -10.15
CA THR A 140 -6.11 -13.52 -9.67
C THR A 140 -6.92 -12.24 -9.48
N VAL A 141 -7.77 -11.86 -10.43
CA VAL A 141 -8.66 -10.69 -10.29
C VAL A 141 -9.60 -10.82 -9.09
N GLN A 142 -10.25 -11.98 -8.95
CA GLN A 142 -11.13 -12.26 -7.81
C GLN A 142 -10.37 -12.16 -6.48
N ARG A 143 -9.17 -12.73 -6.42
CA ARG A 143 -8.29 -12.72 -5.26
C ARG A 143 -7.80 -11.32 -4.94
N SER A 144 -7.46 -10.51 -5.94
CA SER A 144 -7.13 -9.09 -5.77
C SER A 144 -8.27 -8.33 -5.10
N PHE A 145 -9.51 -8.55 -5.52
CA PHE A 145 -10.67 -7.95 -4.86
C PHE A 145 -10.82 -8.41 -3.40
N ARG A 146 -10.63 -9.71 -3.14
CA ARG A 146 -10.65 -10.24 -1.76
C ARG A 146 -9.54 -9.64 -0.89
N LYS A 147 -8.35 -9.36 -1.44
CA LYS A 147 -7.26 -8.64 -0.75
C LYS A 147 -7.65 -7.20 -0.42
N LEU A 148 -8.34 -6.52 -1.34
CA LEU A 148 -8.84 -5.16 -1.11
C LEU A 148 -9.90 -5.13 -0.01
N LEU A 149 -10.88 -6.05 -0.04
CA LEU A 149 -11.87 -6.18 1.03
C LEU A 149 -11.19 -6.44 2.39
N ALA A 150 -10.17 -7.29 2.40
CA ALA A 150 -9.40 -7.62 3.59
C ALA A 150 -8.56 -6.44 4.13
N GLY A 151 -7.98 -5.62 3.25
CA GLY A 151 -7.22 -4.43 3.61
C GLY A 151 -8.11 -3.24 4.02
N PHE A 152 -9.34 -3.16 3.48
CA PHE A 152 -10.29 -2.08 3.76
C PHE A 152 -11.41 -2.43 4.75
N SER A 153 -11.43 -3.65 5.28
CA SER A 153 -12.46 -4.18 6.20
C SER A 153 -12.73 -3.26 7.41
N TRP A 154 -13.97 -3.20 7.87
CA TRP A 154 -14.31 -2.54 9.14
C TRP A 154 -14.00 -3.39 10.38
N GLY A 155 -13.56 -4.64 10.19
CA GLY A 155 -12.97 -5.47 11.24
C GLY A 155 -11.43 -5.54 11.11
N LEU A 156 -10.75 -5.81 12.21
CA LEU A 156 -9.32 -6.10 12.22
C LEU A 156 -9.03 -7.37 11.42
N ASN A 157 -7.98 -7.29 10.61
CA ASN A 157 -7.41 -8.40 9.88
C ASN A 157 -5.89 -8.44 10.20
N PRO A 158 -5.36 -9.55 10.76
CA PRO A 158 -6.07 -10.79 11.10
C PRO A 158 -7.08 -10.62 12.24
N LEU A 159 -7.98 -11.60 12.42
CA LEU A 159 -9.00 -11.52 13.45
C LEU A 159 -8.37 -11.50 14.86
N ARG A 160 -8.90 -10.63 15.72
CA ARG A 160 -8.58 -10.53 17.15
C ARG A 160 -9.78 -10.95 18.01
N GLU A 161 -9.61 -10.92 19.32
CA GLU A 161 -10.67 -11.18 20.28
C GLU A 161 -11.91 -10.29 20.05
N PRO A 162 -13.13 -10.77 20.41
CA PRO A 162 -14.37 -10.08 20.06
C PRO A 162 -14.44 -8.62 20.53
N LEU A 163 -13.89 -8.32 21.72
CA LEU A 163 -13.88 -6.97 22.26
C LEU A 163 -13.07 -6.01 21.38
N ALA A 164 -11.84 -6.38 20.99
CA ALA A 164 -11.02 -5.56 20.11
C ALA A 164 -11.66 -5.36 18.73
N GLN A 165 -12.34 -6.39 18.21
CA GLN A 165 -13.07 -6.29 16.95
C GLN A 165 -14.23 -5.30 17.03
N TRP A 166 -15.04 -5.40 18.08
CA TRP A 166 -16.15 -4.47 18.29
C TRP A 166 -15.67 -3.05 18.54
N SER A 167 -14.64 -2.86 19.36
CA SER A 167 -14.03 -1.54 19.57
C SER A 167 -13.53 -0.96 18.25
N TYR A 168 -12.78 -1.73 17.47
CA TYR A 168 -12.29 -1.27 16.17
C TYR A 168 -13.45 -0.90 15.25
N PHE A 169 -14.47 -1.76 15.11
CA PHE A 169 -15.63 -1.50 14.28
C PHE A 169 -16.38 -0.22 14.68
N VAL A 170 -16.69 -0.05 15.97
CA VAL A 170 -17.46 1.09 16.49
C VAL A 170 -16.75 2.42 16.24
N PHE A 171 -15.42 2.47 16.40
CA PHE A 171 -14.67 3.70 16.15
C PHE A 171 -14.33 3.91 14.67
N TYR A 172 -13.97 2.83 13.97
CA TYR A 172 -13.46 2.94 12.61
C TYR A 172 -14.57 3.07 11.56
N ALA A 173 -15.68 2.33 11.69
CA ALA A 173 -16.73 2.34 10.67
C ALA A 173 -17.32 3.75 10.46
N PRO A 174 -17.74 4.50 11.50
CA PRO A 174 -18.25 5.87 11.33
C PRO A 174 -17.20 6.81 10.72
N VAL A 175 -15.95 6.75 11.20
CA VAL A 175 -14.85 7.56 10.69
C VAL A 175 -14.58 7.28 9.22
N SER A 176 -14.59 6.01 8.82
CA SER A 176 -14.34 5.63 7.43
C SER A 176 -15.47 6.07 6.49
N ILE A 177 -16.74 5.97 6.93
CA ILE A 177 -17.91 6.42 6.16
C ILE A 177 -17.89 7.94 6.00
N LEU A 178 -17.78 8.68 7.11
CA LEU A 178 -17.73 10.14 7.10
C LEU A 178 -16.48 10.66 6.38
N GLY A 179 -15.35 9.99 6.55
CA GLY A 179 -14.08 10.32 5.90
C GLY A 179 -14.14 10.12 4.39
N ALA A 180 -14.70 9.00 3.93
CA ALA A 180 -14.92 8.76 2.50
C ALA A 180 -15.90 9.77 1.90
N PHE A 181 -16.99 10.08 2.60
CA PHE A 181 -17.93 11.11 2.18
C PHE A 181 -17.29 12.51 2.11
N GLY A 182 -16.56 12.91 3.16
CA GLY A 182 -15.85 14.19 3.21
C GLY A 182 -14.79 14.31 2.10
N MET A 183 -14.04 13.24 1.84
CA MET A 183 -13.09 13.15 0.73
C MET A 183 -13.80 13.30 -0.62
N PHE A 184 -14.93 12.62 -0.80
CA PHE A 184 -15.74 12.74 -2.02
C PHE A 184 -16.24 14.17 -2.22
N VAL A 185 -16.77 14.83 -1.19
CA VAL A 185 -17.21 16.24 -1.27
C VAL A 185 -16.02 17.16 -1.60
N ALA A 186 -14.85 16.90 -1.01
CA ALA A 186 -13.64 17.69 -1.21
C ALA A 186 -12.87 17.34 -2.51
N ARG A 187 -13.34 16.41 -3.34
CA ARG A 187 -12.60 15.86 -4.51
C ARG A 187 -12.20 16.90 -5.57
N ARG A 188 -12.84 18.07 -5.57
CA ARG A 188 -12.52 19.18 -6.49
C ARG A 188 -11.31 20.00 -6.01
N ARG A 189 -10.89 19.88 -4.74
CA ARG A 189 -9.69 20.52 -4.21
C ARG A 189 -8.45 19.77 -4.70
N ARG A 190 -7.42 20.51 -5.10
CA ARG A 190 -6.21 19.92 -5.71
C ARG A 190 -5.48 19.03 -4.71
N GLU A 191 -5.45 19.42 -3.46
CA GLU A 191 -4.81 18.72 -2.34
C GLU A 191 -5.50 17.37 -2.09
N THR A 192 -6.82 17.31 -2.18
CA THR A 192 -7.59 16.07 -2.05
C THR A 192 -7.22 15.06 -3.14
N LEU A 193 -6.91 15.51 -4.36
CA LEU A 193 -6.48 14.61 -5.43
C LEU A 193 -5.18 13.89 -5.09
N LEU A 194 -4.22 14.56 -4.44
CA LEU A 194 -2.98 13.93 -3.99
C LEU A 194 -3.26 12.83 -2.96
N ILE A 195 -4.19 13.07 -2.04
CA ILE A 195 -4.60 12.07 -1.05
C ILE A 195 -5.31 10.90 -1.74
N ILE A 196 -6.24 11.16 -2.66
CA ILE A 196 -6.90 10.11 -3.46
C ILE A 196 -5.85 9.27 -4.21
N MET A 197 -4.82 9.88 -4.78
CA MET A 197 -3.71 9.16 -5.43
C MET A 197 -2.95 8.25 -4.45
N ALA A 198 -2.81 8.64 -3.17
CA ALA A 198 -2.23 7.76 -2.16
C ALA A 198 -3.12 6.54 -1.86
N PHE A 199 -4.44 6.71 -1.81
CA PHE A 199 -5.40 5.58 -1.73
C PHE A 199 -5.31 4.68 -2.95
N ILE A 200 -5.26 5.25 -4.16
CA ILE A 200 -5.12 4.49 -5.42
C ILE A 200 -3.81 3.69 -5.43
N SER A 201 -2.69 4.31 -5.01
CA SER A 201 -1.41 3.62 -4.88
C SER A 201 -1.50 2.44 -3.90
N PHE A 202 -2.10 2.62 -2.72
CA PHE A 202 -2.30 1.54 -1.76
C PHE A 202 -3.21 0.43 -2.29
N ILE A 203 -4.29 0.77 -2.99
CA ILE A 203 -5.19 -0.18 -3.66
C ILE A 203 -4.40 -0.99 -4.68
N GLY A 204 -3.61 -0.34 -5.55
CA GLY A 204 -2.78 -1.02 -6.55
C GLY A 204 -1.79 -2.00 -5.92
N VAL A 205 -1.08 -1.56 -4.88
CA VAL A 205 -0.15 -2.44 -4.15
C VAL A 205 -0.89 -3.59 -3.47
N THR A 206 -2.01 -3.34 -2.80
CA THR A 206 -2.78 -4.38 -2.11
C THR A 206 -3.37 -5.41 -3.07
N ALA A 207 -3.83 -4.96 -4.24
CA ALA A 207 -4.34 -5.83 -5.29
C ALA A 207 -3.23 -6.75 -5.83
N VAL A 208 -2.01 -6.25 -6.01
CA VAL A 208 -0.89 -7.06 -6.48
C VAL A 208 -0.35 -7.97 -5.37
N PHE A 209 -0.09 -7.44 -4.18
CA PHE A 209 0.54 -8.14 -3.06
C PHE A 209 -0.51 -8.68 -2.08
N TRP A 210 -0.61 -8.12 -0.88
CA TRP A 210 -1.70 -8.30 0.10
C TRP A 210 -1.63 -7.16 1.11
N ALA A 211 -2.66 -7.01 1.95
CA ALA A 211 -2.61 -6.09 3.07
C ALA A 211 -3.52 -6.50 4.24
N HIS A 212 -2.96 -6.52 5.45
CA HIS A 212 -3.70 -6.40 6.71
C HIS A 212 -4.17 -4.96 6.95
N THR A 213 -5.12 -4.77 7.86
CA THR A 213 -5.66 -3.44 8.20
C THR A 213 -4.60 -2.49 8.76
N SER A 214 -3.55 -3.02 9.41
CA SER A 214 -2.40 -2.23 9.90
C SER A 214 -1.55 -1.62 8.77
N HIS A 215 -1.64 -2.15 7.54
CA HIS A 215 -0.88 -1.59 6.43
C HIS A 215 -1.46 -0.27 5.91
N ARG A 216 -2.76 -0.01 6.12
CA ARG A 216 -3.41 1.24 5.69
C ARG A 216 -3.42 2.34 6.75
N THR A 217 -2.83 2.16 7.92
CA THR A 217 -2.94 3.12 9.04
C THR A 217 -2.54 4.56 8.68
N TYR A 218 -1.58 4.75 7.77
CA TYR A 218 -1.21 6.09 7.30
C TYR A 218 -2.32 6.78 6.48
N LEU A 219 -3.21 5.99 5.86
CA LEU A 219 -4.38 6.50 5.14
C LEU A 219 -5.54 6.83 6.10
N ASP A 220 -5.64 6.11 7.22
CA ASP A 220 -6.70 6.33 8.21
C ASP A 220 -6.65 7.75 8.79
N ILE A 221 -5.44 8.33 8.92
CA ILE A 221 -5.26 9.74 9.34
C ILE A 221 -6.02 10.69 8.41
N TYR A 222 -5.99 10.46 7.10
CA TYR A 222 -6.71 11.30 6.15
C TYR A 222 -8.23 11.11 6.25
N LEU A 223 -8.70 9.88 6.49
CA LEU A 223 -10.14 9.64 6.74
C LEU A 223 -10.62 10.39 7.99
N ILE A 224 -9.82 10.40 9.06
CA ILE A 224 -10.12 11.17 10.28
C ILE A 224 -10.21 12.66 9.97
N ILE A 225 -9.26 13.22 9.22
CA ILE A 225 -9.27 14.65 8.82
C ILE A 225 -10.54 14.98 8.02
N PHE A 226 -10.90 14.15 7.03
CA PHE A 226 -12.11 14.39 6.23
C PHE A 226 -13.39 14.21 7.04
N ALA A 227 -13.44 13.24 7.95
CA ALA A 227 -14.58 13.03 8.84
C ALA A 227 -14.77 14.23 9.78
N ALA A 228 -13.69 14.73 10.38
CA ALA A 228 -13.72 15.92 11.23
C ALA A 228 -14.22 17.16 10.45
N ALA A 229 -13.78 17.35 9.21
CA ALA A 229 -14.24 18.45 8.36
C ALA A 229 -15.74 18.36 8.02
N VAL A 230 -16.31 17.15 7.90
CA VAL A 230 -17.76 16.96 7.73
C VAL A 230 -18.50 17.32 9.02
N LEU A 231 -18.02 16.86 10.17
CA LEU A 231 -18.63 17.15 11.46
C LEU A 231 -18.60 18.64 11.80
N ASP A 232 -17.48 19.32 11.59
CA ASP A 232 -17.34 20.76 11.83
C ASP A 232 -18.34 21.59 11.00
N ARG A 233 -18.54 21.23 9.73
CA ARG A 233 -19.56 21.88 8.89
C ARG A 233 -20.97 21.64 9.38
N THR A 234 -21.29 20.40 9.76
CA THR A 234 -22.63 20.05 10.24
C THR A 234 -22.93 20.74 11.57
N ILE A 235 -21.97 20.77 12.50
CA ILE A 235 -22.12 21.46 13.79
C ILE A 235 -22.21 22.98 13.57
N GLY A 236 -21.36 23.55 12.72
CA GLY A 236 -21.42 24.97 12.36
C GLY A 236 -22.74 25.36 11.69
N LEU A 237 -23.36 24.46 10.95
CA LEU A 237 -24.73 24.66 10.45
C LEU A 237 -25.76 24.65 11.57
N LEU A 238 -25.58 23.87 12.63
CA LEU A 238 -26.54 23.77 13.74
C LEU A 238 -26.38 24.89 14.79
N ASP A 239 -25.27 25.64 14.77
CA ASP A 239 -25.00 26.73 15.70
C ASP A 239 -25.70 28.04 15.26
N PRO A 240 -26.75 28.51 15.98
CA PRO A 240 -27.46 29.73 15.63
C PRO A 240 -26.60 30.99 15.80
N ILE A 241 -25.56 30.96 16.64
CA ILE A 241 -24.69 32.12 16.90
C ILE A 241 -23.81 32.43 15.69
N ARG A 242 -23.44 31.43 14.90
CA ARG A 242 -22.66 31.61 13.65
C ARG A 242 -23.51 32.03 12.45
N ARG A 243 -24.84 32.05 12.59
CA ARG A 243 -25.78 32.45 11.53
C ARG A 243 -26.23 33.93 11.63
N ALA A 244 -25.96 34.59 12.75
CA ALA A 244 -26.23 36.02 12.96
C ALA A 244 -25.01 36.87 12.59
#